data_AF-A0A924GAR7-F1
#
_entry.id   AF-A0A924GAR7-F1
#
_cell.length_a   1.000
_cell.length_b   1.000
_cell.length_c   1.000
_cell.angle_alpha   90.00
_cell.angle_beta   90.00
_cell.angle_gamma   90.00
#
_symmetry.space_group_name_H-M   'P 1'
#
loop_
_entity.id
_entity.type
_entity.pdbx_description
1 polymer ?
#
loop_
_entity_poly.entity_id
_entity_poly.type
_entity_poly.pdbx_seq_one_letter_code
_entity_poly.pdbx_strand_id
1 'polypeptide(L)'
;MPNSIPGVAAVVASGVIVLALLAGCSAATPVPPGATDTEVDAYIASKLNSYWQSIQSGRLTADGHFEVPEVSTVAFTTPDTWATVQTSCLQAAGLQAREISGGFTIDDPGDLDATAVSTAQWTCLRQYPVDPR
;
A
#
# COMPACT_ATOMS: atom_id res chain seq x y z
N MET A 1 63.23 -7.43 26.03
CA MET A 1 63.60 -8.46 25.05
C MET A 1 63.67 -7.80 23.68
N PRO A 2 64.82 -7.83 22.99
CA PRO A 2 65.02 -7.20 21.69
C PRO A 2 64.73 -8.16 20.52
N ASN A 3 64.70 -7.56 19.32
CA ASN A 3 64.92 -8.14 17.98
C ASN A 3 63.68 -8.34 17.07
N SER A 4 63.55 -7.35 16.17
CA SER A 4 63.14 -7.39 14.77
C SER A 4 63.54 -8.67 14.01
N ILE A 5 62.81 -9.07 12.95
CA ILE A 5 63.21 -9.11 11.50
C ILE A 5 61.90 -9.24 10.63
N PRO A 6 61.93 -9.25 9.27
CA PRO A 6 61.66 -8.15 8.34
C PRO A 6 60.37 -8.32 7.51
N GLY A 7 60.03 -7.27 6.75
CA GLY A 7 58.94 -7.30 5.78
C GLY A 7 59.19 -8.19 4.56
N VAL A 8 58.08 -8.53 3.89
CA VAL A 8 58.05 -8.75 2.44
C VAL A 8 56.70 -8.21 1.95
N ALA A 9 56.76 -7.23 1.06
CA ALA A 9 55.62 -6.73 0.33
C ALA A 9 55.10 -7.79 -0.66
N ALA A 10 53.78 -7.92 -0.78
CA ALA A 10 53.17 -8.56 -1.93
C ALA A 10 51.81 -7.93 -2.26
N VAL A 11 51.87 -6.96 -3.17
CA VAL A 11 50.98 -6.76 -4.33
C VAL A 11 49.47 -6.85 -4.11
N VAL A 12 48.86 -5.65 -4.06
CA VAL A 12 47.67 -5.21 -4.79
C VAL A 12 46.79 -6.32 -5.40
N ALA A 13 45.65 -6.55 -4.77
CA ALA A 13 44.42 -6.86 -5.48
C ALA A 13 43.37 -5.86 -5.00
N SER A 14 43.23 -4.77 -5.77
CA SER A 14 42.16 -3.78 -5.64
C SER A 14 40.81 -4.44 -5.87
N GLY A 15 40.28 -5.10 -4.86
CA GLY A 15 38.89 -5.52 -4.79
C GLY A 15 38.06 -4.31 -4.39
N VAL A 16 37.67 -3.48 -5.35
CA VAL A 16 36.57 -2.54 -5.13
C VAL A 16 35.31 -3.38 -4.99
N ILE A 17 34.98 -3.79 -3.76
CA ILE A 17 33.64 -4.26 -3.43
C ILE A 17 32.76 -3.01 -3.47
N VAL A 18 32.21 -2.72 -4.65
CA VAL A 18 31.08 -1.81 -4.78
C VAL A 18 29.89 -2.55 -4.15
N LEU A 19 29.69 -2.33 -2.85
CA LEU A 19 28.42 -2.58 -2.18
C LEU A 19 27.40 -1.60 -2.77
N ALA A 20 26.83 -1.95 -3.92
CA ALA A 20 25.65 -1.30 -4.46
C ALA A 20 24.41 -1.74 -3.67
N LEU A 21 24.35 -1.34 -2.40
CA LEU A 21 23.12 -1.35 -1.61
C LEU A 21 22.24 -0.16 -2.04
N LEU A 22 21.76 -0.19 -3.28
CA LEU A 22 20.61 0.62 -3.70
C LEU A 22 19.34 -0.16 -3.34
N ALA A 23 19.16 -0.41 -2.05
CA ALA A 23 17.92 -0.96 -1.53
C ALA A 23 16.88 0.18 -1.47
N GLY A 24 15.90 0.11 -2.37
CA GLY A 24 14.52 0.30 -1.94
C GLY A 24 13.87 1.67 -2.13
N CYS A 25 14.32 2.53 -3.05
CA CYS A 25 13.38 3.49 -3.63
C CYS A 25 12.55 2.76 -4.70
N SER A 26 11.57 1.97 -4.26
CA SER A 26 10.51 1.48 -5.15
C SER A 26 9.69 2.70 -5.58
N ALA A 27 10.16 3.41 -6.60
CA ALA A 27 9.36 4.42 -7.27
C ALA A 27 8.07 3.73 -7.72
N ALA A 28 6.92 4.26 -7.28
CA ALA A 28 5.64 3.81 -7.79
C ALA A 28 5.71 3.89 -9.32
N THR A 29 5.60 2.75 -10.00
CA THR A 29 5.56 2.72 -11.47
C THR A 29 4.35 3.55 -11.90
N PRO A 30 4.54 4.69 -12.58
CA PRO A 30 3.43 5.51 -13.03
C PRO A 30 2.62 4.71 -14.06
N VAL A 31 1.30 4.90 -14.04
CA VAL A 31 0.43 4.33 -15.07
C VAL A 31 0.73 5.08 -16.38
N PRO A 32 1.04 4.39 -17.49
CA PRO A 32 1.32 5.05 -18.76
C PRO A 32 0.12 5.86 -19.25
N PRO A 33 0.32 7.04 -19.86
CA PRO A 33 -0.76 7.76 -20.52
C PRO A 33 -1.35 6.89 -21.63
N GLY A 34 -2.68 6.74 -21.65
CA GLY A 34 -3.39 5.87 -22.59
C GLY A 34 -3.57 4.42 -22.12
N ALA A 35 -3.25 4.10 -20.85
CA ALA A 35 -3.56 2.79 -20.27
C ALA A 35 -5.06 2.47 -20.37
N THR A 36 -5.35 1.24 -20.75
CA THR A 36 -6.71 0.68 -20.76
C THR A 36 -7.26 0.55 -19.35
N ASP A 37 -8.57 0.48 -19.22
CA ASP A 37 -9.21 0.33 -17.90
C ASP A 37 -8.79 -0.97 -17.20
N THR A 38 -8.48 -2.03 -17.96
CA THR A 38 -7.95 -3.29 -17.40
C THR A 38 -6.55 -3.12 -16.81
N GLU A 39 -5.67 -2.35 -17.46
CA GLU A 39 -4.32 -2.07 -16.95
C GLU A 39 -4.38 -1.17 -15.71
N VAL A 40 -5.27 -0.18 -15.71
CA VAL A 40 -5.55 0.68 -14.56
C VAL A 40 -6.09 -0.14 -13.39
N ASP A 41 -7.04 -1.04 -13.63
CA ASP A 41 -7.62 -1.90 -12.59
C ASP A 41 -6.57 -2.84 -11.97
N ALA A 42 -5.70 -3.45 -12.80
CA ALA A 42 -4.60 -4.28 -12.32
C ALA A 42 -3.59 -3.46 -11.48
N TYR A 43 -3.32 -2.21 -11.87
CA TYR A 43 -2.47 -1.31 -11.10
C TYR A 43 -3.09 -0.96 -9.72
N ILE A 44 -4.38 -0.65 -9.68
CA ILE A 44 -5.09 -0.37 -8.42
C ILE A 44 -5.15 -1.60 -7.53
N ALA A 45 -5.45 -2.77 -8.09
CA ALA A 45 -5.45 -4.04 -7.36
C ALA A 45 -4.07 -4.30 -6.72
N SER A 46 -2.98 -4.05 -7.46
CA SER A 46 -1.62 -4.13 -6.93
C SER A 46 -1.37 -3.17 -5.77
N LYS A 47 -1.83 -1.91 -5.85
CA LYS A 47 -1.70 -0.93 -4.76
C LYS A 47 -2.49 -1.32 -3.52
N LEU A 48 -3.73 -1.78 -3.70
CA LEU A 48 -4.62 -2.15 -2.61
C LEU A 48 -4.26 -3.51 -1.99
N ASN A 49 -3.51 -4.36 -2.69
CA ASN A 49 -2.99 -5.62 -2.12
C ASN A 49 -2.11 -5.34 -0.89
N SER A 50 -1.21 -4.35 -0.95
CA SER A 50 -0.38 -4.00 0.22
C SER A 50 -1.23 -3.51 1.40
N TYR A 51 -2.29 -2.76 1.14
CA TYR A 51 -3.22 -2.34 2.19
C TYR A 51 -3.93 -3.55 2.80
N TRP A 52 -4.42 -4.47 1.96
CA TRP A 52 -5.03 -5.71 2.43
C TRP A 52 -4.08 -6.58 3.27
N GLN A 53 -2.82 -6.72 2.84
CA GLN A 53 -1.80 -7.45 3.60
C GLN A 53 -1.54 -6.80 4.98
N SER A 54 -1.67 -5.47 5.10
CA SER A 54 -1.58 -4.79 6.41
C SER A 54 -2.76 -5.13 7.32
N ILE A 55 -3.97 -5.27 6.76
CA ILE A 55 -5.17 -5.71 7.49
C ILE A 55 -5.00 -7.15 7.98
N GLN A 56 -4.49 -8.04 7.13
CA GLN A 56 -4.23 -9.45 7.46
C GLN A 56 -3.11 -9.64 8.49
N SER A 57 -1.97 -8.99 8.31
CA SER A 57 -0.80 -9.17 9.18
C SER A 57 -1.04 -8.72 10.63
N GLY A 58 -1.99 -7.81 10.86
CA GLY A 58 -2.45 -7.46 12.20
C GLY A 58 -3.35 -8.52 12.85
N ARG A 59 -3.71 -9.60 12.14
CA ARG A 59 -4.78 -10.55 12.51
C ARG A 59 -4.48 -11.96 11.99
N LEU A 60 -3.65 -12.72 12.71
CA LEU A 60 -3.63 -14.18 12.57
C LEU A 60 -4.85 -14.74 13.31
N THR A 61 -5.89 -15.15 12.59
CA THR A 61 -6.92 -16.03 13.18
C THR A 61 -6.29 -17.41 13.45
N ALA A 62 -6.89 -18.22 14.34
CA ALA A 62 -6.36 -19.54 14.70
C ALA A 62 -6.28 -20.53 13.51
N ASP A 63 -7.05 -20.23 12.47
CA ASP A 63 -7.22 -20.88 11.18
C ASP A 63 -6.50 -20.16 10.03
N GLY A 64 -5.84 -19.02 10.31
CA GLY A 64 -4.75 -18.45 9.52
C GLY A 64 -5.11 -17.80 8.18
N HIS A 65 -6.39 -17.74 7.79
CA HIS A 65 -6.79 -17.23 6.49
C HIS A 65 -7.96 -16.24 6.57
N PHE A 66 -7.70 -15.00 6.19
CA PHE A 66 -8.73 -14.00 5.91
C PHE A 66 -8.82 -13.87 4.39
N GLU A 67 -9.93 -14.34 3.80
CA GLU A 67 -10.11 -14.25 2.36
C GLU A 67 -10.30 -12.79 1.92
N VAL A 68 -9.64 -12.42 0.83
CA VAL A 68 -9.83 -11.10 0.21
C VAL A 68 -11.26 -11.06 -0.34
N PRO A 69 -12.10 -10.08 0.02
CA PRO A 69 -13.41 -9.93 -0.59
C PRO A 69 -13.29 -9.74 -2.10
N GLU A 70 -14.08 -10.49 -2.88
CA GLU A 70 -14.19 -10.26 -4.33
C GLU A 70 -14.99 -8.98 -4.59
N VAL A 71 -14.28 -7.91 -4.96
CA VAL A 71 -14.86 -6.59 -5.18
C VAL A 71 -14.40 -6.05 -6.53
N SER A 72 -15.36 -5.77 -7.41
CA SER A 72 -15.14 -5.12 -8.70
C SER A 72 -15.18 -3.60 -8.58
N THR A 73 -14.41 -2.91 -9.43
CA THR A 73 -14.56 -1.46 -9.62
C THR A 73 -15.96 -1.14 -10.14
N VAL A 74 -16.62 -0.18 -9.48
CA VAL A 74 -17.93 0.34 -9.89
C VAL A 74 -17.75 1.56 -10.79
N ALA A 75 -16.92 2.52 -10.36
CA ALA A 75 -16.61 3.71 -11.13
C ALA A 75 -15.27 4.32 -10.68
N PHE A 76 -14.54 4.91 -11.61
CA PHE A 76 -13.37 5.73 -11.27
C PHE A 76 -13.80 7.11 -10.77
N THR A 77 -13.08 7.62 -9.78
CA THR A 77 -13.26 8.98 -9.25
C THR A 77 -12.12 9.89 -9.68
N THR A 78 -12.36 11.20 -9.62
CA THR A 78 -11.30 12.22 -9.70
C THR A 78 -10.81 12.58 -8.30
N PRO A 79 -9.63 13.22 -8.13
CA PRO A 79 -9.20 13.74 -6.83
C PRO A 79 -10.25 14.63 -6.15
N ASP A 80 -10.97 15.44 -6.92
CA ASP A 80 -11.98 16.37 -6.40
C ASP A 80 -13.26 15.68 -5.92
N THR A 81 -13.60 14.52 -6.49
CA THR A 81 -14.84 13.79 -6.16
C THR A 81 -14.60 12.61 -5.21
N TRP A 82 -13.35 12.21 -5.04
CA TRP A 82 -12.98 11.01 -4.29
C TRP A 82 -13.48 11.04 -2.84
N ALA A 83 -13.24 12.12 -2.10
CA ALA A 83 -13.62 12.22 -0.69
C ALA A 83 -15.14 12.06 -0.49
N THR A 84 -15.94 12.69 -1.33
CA THR A 84 -17.41 12.61 -1.31
C THR A 84 -17.91 11.19 -1.61
N VAL A 85 -17.34 10.54 -2.63
CA VAL A 85 -17.73 9.18 -3.01
C VAL A 85 -17.31 8.16 -1.93
N GLN A 86 -16.10 8.27 -1.39
CA GLN A 86 -15.63 7.42 -0.30
C GLN A 86 -16.49 7.57 0.96
N THR A 87 -16.80 8.82 1.34
CA THR A 87 -17.68 9.11 2.48
C THR A 87 -19.05 8.47 2.28
N SER A 88 -19.65 8.63 1.10
CA SER A 88 -20.96 8.04 0.77
C SER A 88 -20.94 6.51 0.82
N CYS A 89 -19.88 5.88 0.31
CA CYS A 89 -19.70 4.44 0.36
C CYS A 89 -19.58 3.92 1.81
N LEU A 90 -18.79 4.59 2.63
CA LEU A 90 -18.60 4.22 4.04
C LEU A 90 -19.90 4.40 4.85
N GLN A 91 -20.65 5.47 4.59
CA GLN A 91 -21.98 5.67 5.18
C GLN A 91 -22.97 4.58 4.76
N ALA A 92 -22.94 4.15 3.50
CA ALA A 92 -23.74 3.03 3.04
C ALA A 92 -23.34 1.70 3.71
N ALA A 93 -22.08 1.57 4.12
CA ALA A 93 -21.59 0.45 4.94
C ALA A 93 -21.93 0.59 6.44
N GLY A 94 -22.69 1.61 6.83
CA GLY A 94 -23.13 1.85 8.22
C GLY A 94 -22.13 2.60 9.09
N LEU A 95 -21.06 3.15 8.50
CA LEU A 95 -20.02 3.89 9.23
C LEU A 95 -20.35 5.39 9.27
N GLN A 96 -20.03 6.04 10.39
CA GLN A 96 -20.16 7.48 10.54
C GLN A 96 -18.97 8.18 9.87
N ALA A 97 -18.96 8.24 8.54
CA ALA A 97 -17.93 8.93 7.77
C ALA A 97 -18.33 10.38 7.45
N ARG A 98 -17.34 11.28 7.38
CA ARG A 98 -17.49 12.64 6.87
C ARG A 98 -16.24 13.10 6.14
N GLU A 99 -16.41 14.05 5.22
CA GLU A 99 -15.28 14.67 4.53
C GLU A 99 -14.47 15.59 5.46
N ILE A 100 -13.15 15.61 5.27
CA ILE A 100 -12.23 16.54 5.92
C ILE A 100 -11.07 16.87 4.98
N SER A 101 -10.97 18.14 4.58
CA SER A 101 -9.83 18.69 3.83
C SER A 101 -9.40 17.87 2.60
N GLY A 102 -10.35 17.43 1.77
CA GLY A 102 -10.06 16.62 0.57
C GLY A 102 -9.84 15.13 0.84
N GLY A 103 -9.97 14.68 2.09
CA GLY A 103 -10.09 13.29 2.47
C GLY A 103 -11.36 13.02 3.27
N PHE A 104 -11.37 11.93 4.02
CA PHE A 104 -12.48 11.56 4.90
C PHE A 104 -11.95 11.10 6.26
N THR A 105 -12.82 11.19 7.26
CA THR A 105 -12.61 10.61 8.58
C THR A 105 -13.82 9.74 8.92
N ILE A 106 -13.58 8.71 9.71
CA ILE A 106 -14.65 7.88 10.29
C ILE A 106 -14.67 8.19 11.78
N ASP A 107 -15.82 8.62 12.27
CA ASP A 107 -16.04 8.82 13.69
C ASP A 107 -16.26 7.46 14.36
N ASP A 108 -15.39 7.14 15.31
CA ASP A 108 -15.49 5.95 16.14
C ASP A 108 -15.89 6.38 17.56
N PRO A 109 -17.13 6.10 18.01
CA PRO A 109 -17.55 6.37 19.38
C PRO A 109 -16.96 5.39 20.40
N GLY A 110 -16.11 4.43 19.97
CA GLY A 110 -15.33 3.53 20.82
C GLY A 110 -15.77 2.07 20.77
N ASP A 111 -16.70 1.71 19.89
CA ASP A 111 -17.31 0.39 19.76
C ASP A 111 -17.16 -0.22 18.36
N LEU A 112 -16.50 0.47 17.42
CA LEU A 112 -16.31 -0.06 16.08
C LEU A 112 -15.31 -1.21 16.06
N ASP A 113 -15.66 -2.28 15.34
CA ASP A 113 -14.72 -3.33 15.00
C ASP A 113 -13.72 -2.79 13.97
N ALA A 114 -12.47 -2.58 14.41
CA ALA A 114 -11.39 -2.07 13.57
C ALA A 114 -11.15 -2.91 12.29
N THR A 115 -11.42 -4.22 12.32
CA THR A 115 -11.32 -5.08 11.14
C THR A 115 -12.49 -4.84 10.19
N ALA A 116 -13.71 -4.72 10.71
CA ALA A 116 -14.87 -4.37 9.89
C ALA A 116 -14.68 -2.99 9.23
N VAL A 117 -14.17 -2.01 9.98
CA VAL A 117 -13.86 -0.66 9.47
C VAL A 117 -12.79 -0.72 8.38
N SER A 118 -11.69 -1.43 8.60
CA SER A 118 -10.62 -1.55 7.61
C SER A 118 -11.07 -2.29 6.34
N THR A 119 -11.91 -3.31 6.50
CA THR A 119 -12.48 -4.06 5.36
C THR A 119 -13.44 -3.20 4.55
N ALA A 120 -14.28 -2.39 5.23
CA ALA A 120 -15.17 -1.44 4.56
C ALA A 120 -14.38 -0.35 3.81
N GLN A 121 -13.34 0.23 4.44
CA GLN A 121 -12.44 1.18 3.77
C GLN A 121 -11.78 0.58 2.54
N TRP A 122 -11.20 -0.61 2.66
CA TRP A 122 -10.60 -1.31 1.52
C TRP A 122 -11.62 -1.56 0.40
N THR A 123 -12.83 -2.00 0.75
CA THR A 123 -13.93 -2.23 -0.20
C THR A 123 -14.30 -0.96 -0.95
N CYS A 124 -14.49 0.16 -0.25
CA CYS A 124 -14.83 1.44 -0.86
C CYS A 124 -13.70 1.98 -1.76
N LEU A 125 -12.43 1.80 -1.37
CA LEU A 125 -11.29 2.14 -2.23
C LEU A 125 -11.23 1.27 -3.48
N ARG A 126 -11.64 0.00 -3.38
CA ARG A 126 -11.65 -0.93 -4.51
C ARG A 126 -12.81 -0.67 -5.48
N GLN A 127 -13.99 -0.29 -4.97
CA GLN A 127 -15.16 0.05 -5.77
C GLN A 127 -15.03 1.41 -6.45
N TYR A 128 -14.42 2.38 -5.77
CA TYR A 128 -14.33 3.78 -6.22
C TYR A 128 -12.90 4.33 -6.17
N PRO A 129 -11.97 3.75 -6.94
CA PRO A 129 -10.59 4.21 -6.96
C PRO A 129 -10.45 5.54 -7.71
N VAL A 130 -9.43 6.31 -7.33
CA VAL A 130 -9.02 7.48 -8.13
C VAL A 130 -8.40 7.00 -9.44
N ASP A 131 -8.83 7.56 -10.57
CA ASP A 131 -8.18 7.32 -11.86
C ASP A 131 -6.73 7.85 -11.82
N PRO A 132 -5.70 6.99 -12.02
CA PRO A 132 -4.31 7.39 -11.94
C PRO A 132 -3.76 8.03 -13.22
N ARG A 133 -4.58 8.18 -14.27
CA ARG A 133 -4.19 8.71 -15.59
C ARG A 133 -4.20 10.23 -15.68
#